data_AF-A0A972ZV03-F1
#
_entry.id   AF-A0A972ZV03-F1
#
_cell.length_a   1.000
_cell.length_b   1.000
_cell.length_c   1.000
_cell.angle_alpha   90.00
_cell.angle_beta   90.00
_cell.angle_gamma   90.00
#
_symmetry.space_group_name_H-M   'P 1'
#
loop_
_entity.id
_entity.type
_entity.pdbx_description
1 polymer ?
#
loop_
_entity_poly.entity_id
_entity_poly.type
_entity_poly.pdbx_seq_one_letter_code
_entity_poly.pdbx_strand_id
1 'polypeptide(L)'
;GAHRARGTVITIDEPSTADRIVAPLHEFFPDLPIFVRARDLIHGRRLEAEGATQAVPETLEASLQLGAIAMTSMGTSSEEVTEIIQELRQDDHANLGSAVLG
;
A
#
# COMPACT_ATOMS: atom_id res chain seq x y z
N GLY A 1 1.31 19.18 14.94
CA GLY A 1 0.10 18.50 14.45
C GLY A 1 0.07 17.04 14.84
N ALA A 2 1.14 16.30 14.52
CA ALA A 2 1.25 14.85 14.72
C ALA A 2 0.85 14.33 16.12
N HIS A 3 1.24 15.00 17.22
CA HIS A 3 0.84 14.59 18.59
C HIS A 3 -0.68 14.52 18.84
N ARG A 4 -1.49 15.12 17.96
CA ARG A 4 -2.96 15.13 18.05
C ARG A 4 -3.62 14.47 16.84
N ALA A 5 -2.84 13.99 15.89
CA ALA A 5 -3.35 13.36 14.68
C ALA A 5 -3.84 11.95 15.00
N ARG A 6 -4.86 11.48 14.28
CA ARG A 6 -5.35 10.09 14.37
C ARG A 6 -4.71 9.17 13.34
N GLY A 7 -3.87 9.73 12.47
CA GLY A 7 -3.15 9.01 11.42
C GLY A 7 -2.48 10.00 10.47
N THR A 8 -1.53 9.48 9.70
CA THR A 8 -0.79 10.23 8.67
C THR A 8 -0.85 9.45 7.36
N VAL A 9 -1.02 10.17 6.25
CA VAL A 9 -0.91 9.62 4.90
C VAL A 9 0.29 10.29 4.20
N ILE A 10 1.21 9.49 3.67
CA ILE A 10 2.42 9.95 2.98
C ILE A 10 2.32 9.56 1.49
N THR A 11 2.26 10.56 0.63
CA THR A 11 2.15 10.40 -0.84
C THR A 11 3.23 11.19 -1.56
N ILE A 12 4.50 10.88 -1.27
CA ILE A 12 5.65 11.55 -1.87
C ILE A 12 6.13 10.74 -3.07
N ASP A 13 6.58 11.43 -4.12
CA ASP A 13 7.01 10.79 -5.38
C ASP A 13 8.38 10.11 -5.25
N GLU A 14 9.30 10.74 -4.51
CA GLU A 14 10.66 10.23 -4.33
C GLU A 14 10.69 9.15 -3.22
N PRO A 15 10.95 7.87 -3.56
CA PRO A 15 10.92 6.76 -2.59
C PRO A 15 11.84 6.99 -1.38
N SER A 16 13.06 7.47 -1.65
CA SER A 16 14.04 7.74 -0.59
C SER A 16 13.61 8.82 0.40
N THR A 17 12.67 9.68 -0.01
CA THR A 17 12.10 10.70 0.88
C THR A 17 11.01 10.11 1.76
N ALA A 18 10.22 9.15 1.25
CA ALA A 18 9.24 8.43 2.06
C ALA A 18 9.93 7.66 3.20
N ASP A 19 11.01 6.92 2.90
CA ASP A 19 11.79 6.18 3.92
C ASP A 19 12.25 7.11 5.06
N ARG A 20 12.82 8.27 4.68
CA ARG A 20 13.32 9.28 5.63
C ARG A 20 12.25 9.94 6.49
N ILE A 21 10.97 9.80 6.14
CA ILE A 21 9.86 10.34 6.92
C ILE A 21 9.27 9.26 7.81
N VAL A 22 9.09 8.04 7.30
CA VAL A 22 8.44 6.94 8.03
C VAL A 22 9.21 6.61 9.30
N ALA A 23 10.52 6.35 9.20
CA ALA A 23 11.29 5.91 10.36
C ALA A 23 11.27 6.96 11.52
N PRO A 24 11.58 8.25 11.29
CA PRO A 24 11.48 9.24 12.36
C PRO A 24 10.05 9.47 12.86
N LEU A 25 9.04 9.42 11.98
CA LEU A 25 7.65 9.62 12.38
C LEU A 25 7.19 8.48 13.30
N HIS A 26 7.58 7.24 13.01
CA HIS A 26 7.32 6.09 13.87
C HIS A 26 8.08 6.21 15.20
N GLU A 27 9.35 6.62 15.18
CA GLU A 27 10.17 6.81 16.39
C GLU A 27 9.57 7.85 17.34
N PHE A 28 9.16 9.02 16.83
CA PHE A 28 8.61 10.10 17.66
C PHE A 28 7.13 9.90 18.03
N PHE A 29 6.39 9.11 17.25
CA PHE A 29 4.95 8.91 17.41
C PHE A 29 4.56 7.44 17.20
N PRO A 30 4.98 6.52 18.11
CA PRO A 30 4.83 5.08 17.91
C PRO A 30 3.36 4.63 17.78
N ASP A 31 2.43 5.37 18.39
CA ASP A 31 1.00 5.07 18.36
C ASP A 31 0.26 5.71 17.18
N LEU A 32 0.92 6.53 16.36
CA LEU A 32 0.30 7.21 15.23
C LEU A 32 0.27 6.26 14.02
N PRO A 33 -0.91 5.91 13.46
CA PRO A 33 -0.96 5.11 12.25
C PRO A 33 -0.35 5.85 11.06
N ILE A 34 0.52 5.18 10.29
CA ILE A 34 1.24 5.73 9.15
C ILE A 34 0.87 4.92 7.90
N PHE A 35 0.16 5.56 6.97
CA PHE A 35 -0.22 4.98 5.67
C PHE A 35 0.64 5.59 4.57
N VAL A 36 1.25 4.77 3.72
CA VAL A 36 2.26 5.26 2.76
C VAL A 36 1.98 4.71 1.38
N ARG A 37 2.03 5.59 0.37
CA ARG A 37 2.15 5.14 -1.02
C ARG A 37 3.56 4.61 -1.26
N ALA A 38 3.67 3.34 -1.59
CA ALA A 38 4.90 2.71 -2.01
C ALA A 38 5.02 2.74 -3.54
N ARG A 39 6.25 2.62 -4.02
CA ARG A 39 6.56 2.56 -5.46
C ARG A 39 6.17 1.19 -6.03
N ASP A 40 6.52 0.15 -5.29
CA ASP A 40 6.33 -1.25 -5.62
C ASP A 40 6.25 -2.08 -4.34
N LEU A 41 6.04 -3.39 -4.48
CA LEU A 41 5.92 -4.32 -3.36
C LEU A 41 7.19 -4.44 -2.51
N ILE A 42 8.37 -4.24 -3.10
CA ILE A 42 9.64 -4.31 -2.36
C ILE A 42 9.77 -3.06 -1.49
N HIS A 43 9.49 -1.90 -2.06
CA HIS A 43 9.46 -0.64 -1.33
C HIS A 43 8.41 -0.67 -0.21
N GLY A 44 7.22 -1.22 -0.49
CA GLY A 44 6.15 -1.34 0.51
C GLY A 44 6.58 -2.13 1.74
N ARG A 45 7.18 -3.32 1.55
CA ARG A 45 7.70 -4.14 2.64
C ARG A 45 8.79 -3.43 3.45
N ARG A 46 9.66 -2.65 2.79
CA ARG A 46 10.66 -1.85 3.50
C ARG A 46 10.02 -0.79 4.38
N LEU A 47 9.05 -0.04 3.87
CA LEU A 47 8.36 1.01 4.63
C LEU A 47 7.62 0.42 5.84
N GLU A 48 6.99 -0.74 5.69
CA GLU A 48 6.34 -1.46 6.81
C GLU A 48 7.36 -1.89 7.86
N ALA A 49 8.51 -2.41 7.44
CA ALA A 49 9.62 -2.73 8.36
C ALA A 49 10.21 -1.48 9.06
N GLU A 50 10.08 -0.29 8.46
CA GLU A 50 10.50 1.00 9.03
C GLU A 50 9.43 1.64 9.93
N GLY A 51 8.25 1.02 10.07
CA GLY A 51 7.19 1.46 11.00
C GLY A 51 5.93 2.00 10.32
N ALA A 52 5.79 1.88 9.00
CA ALA A 52 4.51 2.13 8.35
C ALA A 52 3.47 1.09 8.81
N THR A 53 2.25 1.54 9.11
CA THR A 53 1.12 0.67 9.44
C THR A 53 0.66 -0.13 8.22
N GLN A 54 0.65 0.51 7.06
CA GLN A 54 0.34 -0.13 5.80
C GLN A 54 0.97 0.65 4.64
N ALA A 55 1.63 -0.08 3.74
CA ALA A 55 2.16 0.49 2.52
C ALA A 55 1.39 -0.02 1.30
N VAL A 56 0.90 0.89 0.46
CA VAL A 56 0.12 0.57 -0.74
C VAL A 56 0.97 0.83 -1.99
N PRO A 57 1.34 -0.20 -2.77
CA PRO A 57 2.12 -0.01 -3.99
C PRO A 57 1.30 0.69 -5.09
N GLU A 58 1.81 1.76 -5.66
CA GLU A 58 1.15 2.48 -6.75
C GLU A 58 1.13 1.67 -8.06
N THR A 59 2.17 0.87 -8.28
CA THR A 59 2.28 -0.03 -9.45
C THR A 59 1.25 -1.15 -9.40
N LEU A 60 0.85 -1.60 -8.20
CA LEU A 60 -0.21 -2.59 -8.04
C LEU A 60 -1.55 -2.02 -8.49
N GLU A 61 -1.97 -0.89 -7.93
CA GLU A 61 -3.27 -0.29 -8.26
C GLU A 61 -3.36 0.11 -9.75
N ALA A 62 -2.25 0.59 -10.34
CA ALA A 62 -2.19 0.85 -11.78
C ALA A 62 -2.37 -0.42 -12.62
N SER A 63 -1.77 -1.54 -12.19
CA SER A 63 -1.89 -2.83 -12.88
C SER A 63 -3.30 -3.42 -12.75
N LEU A 64 -3.91 -3.34 -11.57
CA LEU A 64 -5.29 -3.75 -11.34
C LEU A 64 -6.27 -2.94 -12.19
N GLN A 65 -6.10 -1.63 -12.25
CA GLN A 65 -6.91 -0.78 -13.10
C GLN A 65 -6.77 -1.15 -14.59
N LEU A 66 -5.55 -1.41 -15.06
CA LEU A 66 -5.31 -1.85 -16.43
C LEU A 66 -5.96 -3.21 -16.72
N GLY A 67 -5.85 -4.17 -15.79
CA GLY A 67 -6.50 -5.48 -15.88
C GLY A 67 -8.02 -5.36 -15.97
N ALA A 68 -8.63 -4.51 -15.14
CA ALA A 68 -10.07 -4.26 -15.16
C ALA A 68 -10.55 -3.71 -16.52
N ILE A 69 -9.80 -2.76 -17.10
CA ILE A 69 -10.06 -2.20 -18.43
C ILE A 69 -9.95 -3.28 -19.50
N ALA A 70 -8.92 -4.12 -19.45
CA ALA A 70 -8.72 -5.21 -20.40
C ALA A 70 -9.86 -6.23 -20.35
N MET A 71 -10.23 -6.72 -19.16
CA MET A 71 -11.31 -7.69 -18.97
C MET A 71 -12.67 -7.14 -19.44
N THR A 72 -12.99 -5.90 -19.04
CA THR A 72 -14.21 -5.22 -19.50
C THR A 72 -14.25 -5.10 -21.02
N SER A 73 -13.12 -4.78 -21.65
CA SER A 73 -13.00 -4.67 -23.11
C SER A 73 -13.18 -6.01 -23.83
N MET A 74 -12.91 -7.13 -23.15
CA MET A 74 -13.12 -8.49 -23.64
C MET A 74 -14.53 -9.04 -23.36
N GLY A 75 -15.40 -8.24 -22.73
CA GLY A 75 -16.80 -8.60 -22.46
C GLY A 75 -17.06 -9.28 -21.12
N THR A 76 -16.07 -9.33 -20.22
CA THR A 76 -16.27 -9.79 -18.84
C THR A 76 -17.25 -8.85 -18.12
N SER A 77 -18.16 -9.41 -17.32
CA SER A 77 -19.15 -8.62 -16.60
C SER A 77 -18.49 -7.71 -15.55
N SER A 78 -19.07 -6.54 -15.28
CA SER A 78 -18.53 -5.63 -14.26
C SER A 78 -18.54 -6.24 -12.85
N GLU A 79 -19.47 -7.14 -12.57
CA GLU A 79 -19.55 -7.87 -11.29
C GLU A 79 -18.33 -8.81 -11.15
N GLU A 80 -18.08 -9.64 -12.15
CA GLU A 80 -16.94 -10.56 -12.18
C GLU A 80 -15.59 -9.82 -12.18
N VAL A 81 -15.46 -8.73 -12.95
CA VAL A 81 -14.27 -7.87 -12.90
C VAL A 81 -14.07 -7.30 -11.49
N THR A 82 -15.14 -6.87 -10.82
CA THR A 82 -15.04 -6.34 -9.46
C THR A 82 -14.61 -7.41 -8.48
N GLU A 83 -15.16 -8.62 -8.59
CA GLU A 83 -14.80 -9.75 -7.73
C GLU A 83 -13.31 -10.12 -7.88
N ILE A 84 -12.84 -10.32 -9.12
CA ILE A 84 -11.42 -10.64 -9.42
C ILE A 84 -10.47 -9.57 -8.87
N ILE A 85 -10.79 -8.29 -9.08
CA ILE A 85 -9.93 -7.19 -8.62
C ILE A 85 -9.93 -7.08 -7.09
N GLN A 86 -11.07 -7.35 -6.43
CA GLN A 86 -11.13 -7.36 -4.96
C GLN A 86 -10.34 -8.53 -4.36
N GLU A 87 -10.41 -9.70 -4.99
CA GLU A 87 -9.62 -10.88 -4.58
C GLU A 87 -8.12 -10.59 -4.68
N LEU A 88 -7.65 -10.06 -5.81
CA LEU A 88 -6.24 -9.71 -6.01
C LEU A 88 -5.73 -8.65 -5.01
N ARG A 89 -6.55 -7.63 -4.67
CA ARG A 89 -6.19 -6.66 -3.63
C ARG A 89 -6.04 -7.32 -2.26
N GLN A 90 -6.93 -8.25 -1.92
CA GLN A 90 -6.89 -8.95 -0.64
C GLN A 90 -5.69 -9.88 -0.55
N ASP A 91 -5.39 -10.62 -1.61
CA ASP A 91 -4.22 -11.50 -1.66
C ASP A 91 -2.91 -10.72 -1.51
N ASP A 92 -2.79 -9.58 -2.17
CA ASP A 92 -1.59 -8.74 -2.05
C ASP A 92 -1.47 -8.10 -0.66
N HIS A 93 -2.59 -7.66 -0.05
CA HIS A 93 -2.57 -7.19 1.34
C HIS A 93 -2.28 -8.31 2.35
N ALA A 94 -2.74 -9.53 2.12
CA ALA A 94 -2.48 -10.69 2.97
C ALA A 94 -1.02 -11.18 2.86
N ASN A 95 -0.41 -11.08 1.68
CA ASN A 95 0.98 -11.48 1.44
C ASN A 95 2.02 -10.48 1.97
N LEU A 96 1.61 -9.23 2.24
CA LEU A 96 2.47 -8.25 2.93
C LEU A 96 2.56 -8.54 4.45
N GLY A 97 1.51 -9.09 5.06
CA GLY A 97 1.48 -9.39 6.51
C GLY A 97 2.12 -10.72 6.94
N SER A 98 2.35 -11.69 6.03
CA SER A 98 2.70 -13.07 6.40
C SER A 98 4.20 -13.41 6.39
N ALA A 99 5.07 -12.52 5.89
CA ALA A 99 6.52 -12.79 5.81
C ALA A 99 7.34 -12.39 7.06
N VAL A 100 6.69 -11.99 8.15
CA VAL A 100 7.36 -11.56 9.41
C VAL A 100 7.29 -12.63 10.53
N LEU A 101 6.74 -13.82 10.24
CA LEU A 101 6.69 -14.95 11.21
C LEU A 101 7.31 -16.26 10.68
N GLY A 102 8.28 -16.19 9.77
CA GLY A 102 9.07 -17.34 9.29
C GLY A 102 10.51 -17.30 9.74
#